data_AF-A0A959RRA3-F1
#
_entry.id   AF-A0A959RRA3-F1
#
_cell.length_a   1.000
_cell.length_b   1.000
_cell.length_c   1.000
_cell.angle_alpha   90.00
_cell.angle_beta   90.00
_cell.angle_gamma   90.00
#
_symmetry.space_group_name_H-M   'P 1'
#
loop_
_entity.id
_entity.type
_entity.pdbx_description
1 polymer ?
#
loop_
_entity_poly.entity_id
_entity_poly.type
_entity_poly.pdbx_seq_one_letter_code
_entity_poly.pdbx_strand_id
1 'polypeptide(L)'
;KELNFFDDCLIPAILRIKPREIGNIEIRRKAEKKYSKEEKIGFYNEIVFELEEKLKKIQNINHLDAKIKNMVENDIIWEIRDYIADRTLELESFEKIPFGNMTTENLAFLFSRMIENKYINLPPADLAKRISNYFSIKSKPIDISFRTKLNYYAKKTNWSDKNIKDLDSILNKLKAIKK
;
A
#
# COMPACT_ATOMS: atom_id res chain seq x y z
N LYS A 1 -27.99 10.54 24.74
CA LYS A 1 -26.86 9.59 24.75
C LYS A 1 -25.86 10.09 25.78
N GLU A 2 -25.48 9.26 26.74
CA GLU A 2 -24.36 9.56 27.63
C GLU A 2 -23.05 9.40 26.85
N LEU A 3 -22.09 10.28 27.14
CA LEU A 3 -20.82 10.37 26.43
C LEU A 3 -19.80 9.47 27.14
N ASN A 4 -19.25 8.50 26.43
CA ASN A 4 -18.23 7.59 26.93
C ASN A 4 -16.85 8.23 26.70
N PHE A 5 -16.17 8.65 27.77
CA PHE A 5 -14.86 9.30 27.65
C PHE A 5 -13.83 8.48 26.85
N PHE A 6 -13.84 7.16 27.00
CA PHE A 6 -12.86 6.29 26.33
C PHE A 6 -13.11 6.24 24.82
N ASP A 7 -14.34 5.88 24.43
CA ASP A 7 -14.68 5.66 23.03
C ASP A 7 -14.93 6.97 22.28
N ASP A 8 -15.52 7.98 22.92
CA ASP A 8 -15.92 9.24 22.27
C ASP A 8 -14.83 10.32 22.33
N CYS A 9 -13.88 10.25 23.27
CA CYS A 9 -12.83 11.28 23.43
C CYS A 9 -11.41 10.72 23.27
N LEU A 10 -11.05 9.70 24.05
CA LEU A 10 -9.66 9.22 24.15
C LEU A 10 -9.21 8.52 22.87
N ILE A 11 -9.98 7.55 22.35
CA ILE A 11 -9.67 6.84 21.11
C ILE A 11 -9.52 7.81 19.92
N PRO A 12 -10.48 8.72 19.65
CA PRO A 12 -10.33 9.70 18.57
C PRO A 12 -9.10 10.60 18.72
N ALA A 13 -8.77 11.02 19.94
CA ALA A 13 -7.59 11.84 20.19
C ALA A 13 -6.29 11.08 19.88
N ILE A 14 -6.21 9.81 20.27
CA ILE A 14 -5.09 8.91 19.96
C ILE A 14 -4.96 8.73 18.44
N LEU A 15 -6.04 8.43 17.73
CA LEU A 15 -6.02 8.22 16.28
C LEU A 15 -5.63 9.48 15.48
N ARG A 16 -5.84 10.69 16.04
CA ARG A 16 -5.37 11.95 15.44
C ARG A 16 -3.85 12.11 15.45
N ILE A 17 -3.11 11.33 16.24
CA ILE A 17 -1.65 11.38 16.26
C ILE A 17 -1.08 10.97 14.90
N LYS A 18 -1.61 9.90 14.27
CA LYS A 18 -1.16 9.43 12.95
C LYS A 18 -1.13 10.53 11.88
N PRO A 19 -2.25 11.19 11.52
CA PRO A 19 -2.24 12.21 10.48
C PRO A 19 -1.37 13.42 10.85
N ARG A 20 -1.25 13.75 12.14
CA ARG A 20 -0.37 14.82 12.61
C ARG A 20 1.11 14.48 12.39
N GLU A 21 1.54 13.28 12.76
CA GLU A 21 2.93 12.84 12.60
C GLU A 21 3.30 12.72 11.12
N ILE A 22 2.42 12.18 10.28
CA ILE A 22 2.62 12.17 8.82
C ILE A 22 2.80 13.60 8.30
N GLY A 23 1.97 14.55 8.73
CA GLY A 23 2.11 15.95 8.37
C GLY A 23 3.46 16.54 8.80
N ASN A 24 3.92 16.24 10.01
CA ASN A 24 5.23 16.69 10.52
C ASN A 24 6.39 16.14 9.68
N ILE A 25 6.34 14.85 9.33
CA ILE A 25 7.32 14.19 8.46
C ILE A 25 7.38 14.90 7.10
N GLU A 26 6.23 15.20 6.50
CA GLU A 26 6.19 15.89 5.21
C GLU A 26 6.74 17.31 5.26
N ILE A 27 6.51 18.04 6.35
CA ILE A 27 7.06 19.38 6.57
C ILE A 27 8.58 19.30 6.68
N ARG A 28 9.11 18.40 7.53
CA ARG A 28 10.56 18.14 7.67
C ARG A 28 11.17 17.83 6.29
N ARG A 29 10.61 16.86 5.56
CA ARG A 29 11.05 16.48 4.21
C ARG A 29 10.98 17.62 3.18
N LYS A 30 10.01 18.53 3.30
CA LYS A 30 9.88 19.69 2.38
C LYS A 30 10.93 20.76 2.65
N ALA A 31 11.40 20.93 3.89
CA ALA A 31 12.54 21.77 4.20
C ALA A 31 13.82 21.22 3.52
N GLU A 32 13.86 19.90 3.36
CA GLU A 32 14.94 19.12 2.74
C GLU A 32 14.90 19.04 1.20
N LYS A 33 14.12 19.90 0.52
CA LYS A 33 13.95 19.89 -0.95
C LYS A 33 15.25 20.01 -1.76
N LYS A 34 16.38 20.35 -1.15
CA LYS A 34 17.70 20.47 -1.79
C LYS A 34 18.52 19.17 -1.79
N TYR A 35 18.06 18.12 -1.13
CA TYR A 35 18.83 16.90 -0.93
C TYR A 35 18.74 15.89 -2.08
N SER A 36 19.80 15.10 -2.24
CA SER A 36 19.91 13.99 -3.18
C SER A 36 18.87 12.90 -2.91
N LYS A 37 18.80 11.91 -3.79
CA LYS A 37 17.91 10.75 -3.62
C LYS A 37 18.32 9.94 -2.39
N GLU A 38 19.61 9.74 -2.21
CA GLU A 38 20.25 9.02 -1.12
C GLU A 38 20.01 9.72 0.22
N GLU A 39 20.18 11.04 0.28
CA GLU A 39 19.93 11.83 1.48
C GLU A 39 18.45 11.76 1.92
N LYS A 40 17.52 11.77 0.96
CA LYS A 40 16.08 11.60 1.26
C LYS A 40 15.75 10.20 1.80
N ILE A 41 16.42 9.16 1.29
CA ILE A 41 16.30 7.80 1.84
C ILE A 41 16.89 7.77 3.25
N GLY A 42 18.04 8.41 3.47
CA GLY A 42 18.66 8.57 4.78
C GLY A 42 17.72 9.21 5.81
N PHE A 43 17.07 10.32 5.44
CA PHE A 43 16.04 10.97 6.26
C PHE A 43 14.90 10.02 6.67
N TYR A 44 14.37 9.24 5.72
CA TYR A 44 13.30 8.29 6.04
C TYR A 44 13.77 7.16 6.95
N ASN A 45 15.00 6.68 6.77
CA ASN A 45 15.60 5.66 7.64
C ASN A 45 15.80 6.19 9.07
N GLU A 46 16.21 7.45 9.24
CA GLU A 46 16.30 8.10 10.55
C GLU A 46 14.93 8.14 11.25
N ILE A 47 13.86 8.47 10.53
CA ILE A 47 12.51 8.47 11.11
C ILE A 47 12.07 7.05 11.50
N VAL A 48 12.37 6.02 10.68
CA VAL A 48 12.07 4.63 11.06
C VAL A 48 12.76 4.27 12.38
N PHE A 49 14.02 4.67 12.54
CA PHE A 49 14.74 4.48 13.80
C PHE A 49 14.08 5.23 14.98
N GLU A 50 13.68 6.50 14.79
CA GLU A 50 12.92 7.27 15.80
C GLU A 50 11.63 6.55 16.22
N LEU A 51 10.91 5.93 15.27
CA LEU A 51 9.67 5.19 15.53
C LEU A 51 9.93 3.89 16.29
N GLU A 52 11.00 3.16 15.98
CA GLU A 52 11.38 1.94 16.69
C GLU A 52 11.75 2.23 18.15
N GLU A 53 12.45 3.34 18.40
CA GLU A 53 12.75 3.79 19.76
C GLU A 53 11.48 4.20 20.53
N LYS A 54 10.52 4.88 19.87
CA LYS A 54 9.21 5.17 20.46
C LYS A 54 8.44 3.89 20.79
N LEU A 55 8.46 2.89 19.90
CA LEU A 55 7.79 1.61 20.09
C LEU A 55 8.36 0.86 21.30
N LYS A 56 9.68 0.76 21.44
CA LYS A 56 10.33 0.16 22.62
C LYS A 56 9.90 0.85 23.92
N LYS A 57 9.83 2.18 23.92
CA LYS A 57 9.38 2.95 25.08
C LYS A 57 7.93 2.60 25.45
N ILE A 58 7.04 2.53 24.47
CA ILE A 58 5.63 2.15 24.68
C ILE A 58 5.52 0.72 25.21
N GLN A 59 6.32 -0.20 24.68
CA GLN A 59 6.33 -1.59 25.11
C GLN A 59 6.69 -1.75 26.58
N ASN A 60 7.55 -0.86 27.10
CA ASN A 60 8.03 -0.84 28.49
C ASN A 60 7.10 -0.10 29.48
N ILE A 61 5.96 0.43 29.05
CA ILE A 61 5.01 1.11 29.94
C ILE A 61 4.21 0.06 30.73
N ASN A 62 4.41 -0.01 32.05
CA ASN A 62 3.87 -1.06 32.92
C ASN A 62 2.35 -0.97 33.22
N HIS A 63 1.65 0.06 32.75
CA HIS A 63 0.22 0.27 33.05
C HIS A 63 -0.59 0.79 31.85
N LEU A 64 -0.13 0.54 30.64
CA LEU A 64 -0.88 0.90 29.45
C LEU A 64 -1.97 -0.15 29.18
N ASP A 65 -3.22 0.29 29.06
CA ASP A 65 -4.33 -0.57 28.66
C ASP A 65 -3.99 -1.30 27.34
N ALA A 66 -4.29 -2.59 27.28
CA ALA A 66 -3.89 -3.45 26.16
C ALA A 66 -4.53 -2.99 24.84
N LYS A 67 -5.78 -2.49 24.87
CA LYS A 67 -6.48 -1.98 23.69
C LYS A 67 -5.83 -0.68 23.21
N ILE A 68 -5.49 0.23 24.13
CA ILE A 68 -4.73 1.46 23.79
C ILE A 68 -3.36 1.12 23.23
N LYS A 69 -2.63 0.21 23.89
CA LYS A 69 -1.29 -0.21 23.45
C LYS A 69 -1.34 -0.77 22.03
N ASN A 70 -2.26 -1.70 21.76
CA ASN A 70 -2.45 -2.28 20.44
C ASN A 70 -2.79 -1.21 19.38
N MET A 71 -3.63 -0.24 19.72
CA MET A 71 -4.01 0.85 18.82
C MET A 71 -2.82 1.75 18.49
N VAL A 72 -2.01 2.12 19.49
CA VAL A 72 -0.83 2.95 19.27
C VAL A 72 0.21 2.20 18.43
N GLU A 73 0.45 0.91 18.73
CA GLU A 73 1.43 0.12 17.99
C GLU A 73 1.00 -0.12 16.54
N ASN A 74 -0.23 -0.59 16.32
CA ASN A 74 -0.69 -1.02 15.00
C ASN A 74 -1.35 0.09 14.17
N ASP A 75 -2.26 0.86 14.75
CA ASP A 75 -3.05 1.84 13.98
C ASP A 75 -2.34 3.20 13.82
N ILE A 76 -1.24 3.40 14.55
CA ILE A 76 -0.43 4.63 14.49
C ILE A 76 1.00 4.32 14.04
N ILE A 77 1.78 3.59 14.84
CA ILE A 77 3.21 3.41 14.55
C ILE A 77 3.41 2.61 13.26
N TRP A 78 2.77 1.46 13.13
CA TRP A 78 2.88 0.64 11.91
C TRP A 78 2.35 1.35 10.67
N GLU A 79 1.21 2.03 10.75
CA GLU A 79 0.71 2.80 9.61
C GLU A 79 1.62 3.98 9.20
N ILE A 80 2.29 4.65 10.15
CA ILE A 80 3.31 5.65 9.82
C ILE A 80 4.52 4.98 9.16
N ARG A 81 4.95 3.81 9.63
CA ARG A 81 6.03 3.03 9.00
C ARG A 81 5.67 2.63 7.57
N ASP A 82 4.45 2.17 7.33
CA ASP A 82 3.95 1.83 6.00
C ASP A 82 3.96 3.05 5.07
N TYR A 83 3.54 4.22 5.58
CA TYR A 83 3.65 5.48 4.85
C TYR A 83 5.11 5.78 4.46
N ILE A 84 6.06 5.63 5.40
CA ILE A 84 7.48 5.86 5.13
C ILE A 84 8.01 4.85 4.11
N ALA A 85 7.65 3.58 4.24
CA ALA A 85 8.04 2.54 3.29
C ALA A 85 7.56 2.86 1.87
N ASP A 86 6.29 3.27 1.72
CA ASP A 86 5.74 3.73 0.43
C ASP A 86 6.56 4.90 -0.14
N ARG A 87 6.97 5.86 0.70
CA ARG A 87 7.80 7.00 0.28
C ARG A 87 9.24 6.62 -0.08
N THR A 88 9.86 5.73 0.68
CA THR A 88 11.21 5.23 0.39
C THR A 88 11.19 4.43 -0.91
N LEU A 89 10.18 3.61 -1.13
CA LEU A 89 10.00 2.87 -2.37
C LEU A 89 9.78 3.78 -3.59
N GLU A 90 9.06 4.89 -3.46
CA GLU A 90 8.97 5.91 -4.52
C GLU A 90 10.34 6.52 -4.86
N LEU A 91 11.26 6.54 -3.88
CA LEU A 91 12.62 7.01 -4.04
C LEU A 91 13.60 5.90 -4.39
N GLU A 92 13.26 4.63 -4.40
CA GLU A 92 14.21 3.56 -4.74
C GLU A 92 13.99 3.08 -6.17
N SER A 93 15.08 2.84 -6.89
CA SER A 93 15.02 2.08 -8.14
C SER A 93 15.32 0.62 -7.80
N PHE A 94 14.29 -0.14 -7.50
CA PHE A 94 14.40 -1.57 -7.21
C PHE A 94 14.13 -2.41 -8.47
N GLU A 95 14.63 -3.65 -8.47
CA GLU A 95 14.34 -4.62 -9.52
C GLU A 95 12.85 -4.99 -9.48
N LYS A 96 12.15 -4.85 -10.61
CA LYS A 96 10.70 -5.07 -10.67
C LYS A 96 10.35 -6.54 -10.52
N ILE A 97 9.37 -6.84 -9.67
CA ILE A 97 8.91 -8.21 -9.42
C ILE A 97 8.16 -8.75 -10.66
N PRO A 98 8.55 -9.89 -11.24
CA PRO A 98 7.89 -10.42 -12.43
C PRO A 98 6.56 -11.12 -12.13
N PHE A 99 5.49 -10.79 -12.86
CA PHE A 99 4.20 -11.51 -12.87
C PHE A 99 4.24 -12.86 -13.62
N GLY A 100 5.42 -13.47 -13.72
CA GLY A 100 5.64 -14.72 -14.45
C GLY A 100 5.13 -14.66 -15.89
N ASN A 101 4.38 -15.70 -16.28
CA ASN A 101 3.90 -15.90 -17.67
C ASN A 101 2.56 -15.23 -17.99
N MET A 102 2.02 -14.37 -17.11
CA MET A 102 0.79 -13.63 -17.43
C MET A 102 1.00 -12.68 -18.61
N THR A 103 -0.05 -12.49 -19.41
CA THR A 103 -0.07 -11.45 -20.45
C THR A 103 -0.59 -10.15 -19.85
N THR A 104 -0.28 -9.01 -20.47
CA THR A 104 -0.85 -7.71 -20.10
C THR A 104 -2.38 -7.73 -20.10
N GLU A 105 -2.98 -8.48 -21.02
CA GLU A 105 -4.43 -8.67 -21.10
C GLU A 105 -4.99 -9.33 -19.84
N ASN A 106 -4.44 -10.49 -19.49
CA ASN A 106 -4.92 -11.30 -18.38
C ASN A 106 -4.69 -10.60 -17.05
N LEU A 107 -3.55 -9.91 -16.91
CA LEU A 107 -3.23 -9.13 -15.72
C LEU A 107 -4.19 -7.94 -15.56
N ALA A 108 -4.47 -7.20 -16.64
CA ALA A 108 -5.39 -6.07 -16.60
C ALA A 108 -6.81 -6.51 -16.26
N PHE A 109 -7.25 -7.64 -16.83
CA PHE A 109 -8.55 -8.22 -16.54
C PHE A 109 -8.65 -8.74 -15.09
N LEU A 110 -7.61 -9.39 -14.56
CA LEU A 110 -7.52 -9.82 -13.17
C LEU A 110 -7.68 -8.65 -12.20
N PHE A 111 -6.88 -7.59 -12.36
CA PHE A 111 -6.97 -6.43 -11.48
C PHE A 111 -8.29 -5.68 -11.61
N SER A 112 -8.90 -5.65 -12.80
CA SER A 112 -10.25 -5.11 -12.98
C SER A 112 -11.29 -5.89 -12.17
N ARG A 113 -11.22 -7.23 -12.16
CA ARG A 113 -12.08 -8.06 -11.30
C ARG A 113 -11.82 -7.80 -9.81
N MET A 114 -10.58 -7.57 -9.40
CA MET A 114 -10.27 -7.27 -7.99
C MET A 114 -10.85 -5.94 -7.54
N ILE A 115 -10.80 -4.90 -8.40
CA ILE A 115 -11.46 -3.62 -8.15
C ILE A 115 -12.97 -3.82 -8.04
N GLU A 116 -13.57 -4.50 -9.03
CA GLU A 116 -15.02 -4.71 -9.10
C GLU A 116 -15.57 -5.51 -7.90
N ASN A 117 -14.83 -6.51 -7.44
CA ASN A 117 -15.18 -7.29 -6.24
C ASN A 117 -14.77 -6.60 -4.93
N LYS A 118 -14.33 -5.33 -5.00
CA LYS A 118 -13.94 -4.51 -3.84
C LYS A 118 -12.78 -5.07 -3.02
N TYR A 119 -11.94 -5.94 -3.59
CA TYR A 119 -10.69 -6.37 -2.97
C TYR A 119 -9.62 -5.28 -3.03
N ILE A 120 -9.70 -4.39 -4.03
CA ILE A 120 -8.83 -3.23 -4.18
C ILE A 120 -9.69 -1.97 -4.26
N ASN A 121 -9.47 -1.04 -3.34
CA ASN A 121 -10.17 0.25 -3.31
C ASN A 121 -9.27 1.37 -3.88
N LEU A 122 -8.90 1.26 -5.15
CA LEU A 122 -8.11 2.27 -5.87
C LEU A 122 -8.71 2.52 -7.26
N PRO A 123 -8.71 3.76 -7.75
CA PRO A 123 -9.02 4.05 -9.13
C PRO A 123 -8.09 3.29 -10.09
N PRO A 124 -8.59 2.80 -11.24
CA PRO A 124 -7.78 2.07 -12.21
C PRO A 124 -6.46 2.76 -12.62
N ALA A 125 -6.48 4.09 -12.77
CA ALA A 125 -5.29 4.85 -13.13
C ALA A 125 -4.20 4.82 -12.04
N ASP A 126 -4.59 4.92 -10.77
CA ASP A 126 -3.68 4.91 -9.63
C ASP A 126 -3.14 3.50 -9.37
N LEU A 127 -3.99 2.48 -9.53
CA LEU A 127 -3.56 1.09 -9.48
C LEU A 127 -2.56 0.79 -10.60
N ALA A 128 -2.81 1.24 -11.84
CA ALA A 128 -1.88 1.06 -12.95
C ALA A 128 -0.51 1.67 -12.65
N LYS A 129 -0.49 2.87 -12.06
CA LYS A 129 0.75 3.54 -11.67
C LYS A 129 1.51 2.73 -10.62
N ARG A 130 0.83 2.31 -9.54
CA ARG A 130 1.44 1.47 -8.50
C ARG A 130 2.00 0.17 -9.10
N ILE A 131 1.18 -0.57 -9.83
CA ILE A 131 1.60 -1.83 -10.46
C ILE A 131 2.80 -1.63 -11.40
N SER A 132 2.82 -0.55 -12.18
CA SER A 132 3.93 -0.28 -13.11
C SER A 132 5.22 0.11 -12.42
N ASN A 133 5.15 0.70 -11.22
CA ASN A 133 6.35 0.99 -10.42
C ASN A 133 6.96 -0.30 -9.88
N TYR A 134 6.12 -1.22 -9.39
CA TYR A 134 6.58 -2.37 -8.60
C TYR A 134 6.84 -3.65 -9.41
N PHE A 135 6.14 -3.83 -10.54
CA PHE A 135 6.08 -5.11 -11.22
C PHE A 135 6.46 -5.05 -12.70
N SER A 136 6.86 -6.21 -13.24
CA SER A 136 7.14 -6.44 -14.65
C SER A 136 6.31 -7.60 -15.20
N ILE A 137 6.10 -7.63 -16.52
CA ILE A 137 5.42 -8.72 -17.23
C ILE A 137 6.45 -9.37 -18.15
N LYS A 138 6.73 -10.66 -17.97
CA LYS A 138 7.76 -11.38 -18.76
C LYS A 138 9.09 -10.62 -18.78
N SER A 139 9.49 -10.11 -17.62
CA SER A 139 10.69 -9.27 -17.42
C SER A 139 10.72 -7.96 -18.22
N LYS A 140 9.59 -7.55 -18.81
CA LYS A 140 9.44 -6.25 -19.46
C LYS A 140 8.68 -5.29 -18.54
N PRO A 141 9.04 -4.00 -18.51
CA PRO A 141 8.27 -2.99 -17.80
C PRO A 141 6.81 -3.01 -18.24
N ILE A 142 5.90 -2.85 -17.27
CA ILE A 142 4.49 -2.63 -17.56
C ILE A 142 4.36 -1.26 -18.23
N ASP A 143 3.79 -1.25 -19.42
CA ASP A 143 3.70 -0.07 -20.29
C ASP A 143 2.30 0.56 -20.23
N ILE A 144 2.11 1.62 -21.03
CA ILE A 144 0.83 2.34 -21.09
C ILE A 144 -0.33 1.46 -21.57
N SER A 145 -0.06 0.37 -22.28
CA SER A 145 -1.09 -0.55 -22.76
C SER A 145 -1.82 -1.24 -21.60
N PHE A 146 -1.12 -1.50 -20.49
CA PHE A 146 -1.74 -2.05 -19.29
C PHE A 146 -2.77 -1.10 -18.70
N ARG A 147 -2.44 0.19 -18.56
CA ARG A 147 -3.37 1.21 -18.06
C ARG A 147 -4.61 1.31 -18.94
N THR A 148 -4.42 1.35 -20.26
CA THR A 148 -5.54 1.42 -21.22
C THR A 148 -6.45 0.19 -21.08
N LYS A 149 -5.88 -1.01 -20.98
CA LYS A 149 -6.63 -2.25 -20.80
C LYS A 149 -7.33 -2.33 -19.45
N LEU A 150 -6.68 -1.91 -18.37
CA LEU A 150 -7.26 -1.86 -17.03
C LEU A 150 -8.45 -0.90 -16.99
N ASN A 151 -8.33 0.28 -17.61
CA ASN A 151 -9.45 1.22 -17.76
C ASN A 151 -10.59 0.65 -18.62
N TYR A 152 -10.25 -0.05 -19.70
CA TYR A 152 -11.22 -0.72 -20.56
C TYR A 152 -12.01 -1.77 -19.76
N TYR A 153 -11.31 -2.65 -19.05
CA TYR A 153 -11.93 -3.71 -18.26
C TYR A 153 -12.52 -3.24 -16.92
N ALA A 154 -12.26 -2.01 -16.47
CA ALA A 154 -12.98 -1.45 -15.33
C ALA A 154 -14.50 -1.37 -15.56
N LYS A 155 -14.96 -1.38 -16.82
CA LYS A 155 -16.37 -1.46 -17.18
C LYS A 155 -16.77 -2.93 -17.43
N LYS A 156 -17.68 -3.47 -16.62
CA LYS A 156 -18.23 -4.83 -16.78
C LYS A 156 -18.79 -5.14 -18.17
N THR A 157 -19.33 -4.14 -18.87
CA THR A 157 -19.84 -4.28 -20.25
C THR A 157 -18.79 -4.72 -21.26
N ASN A 158 -17.50 -4.54 -20.92
CA ASN A 158 -16.38 -4.88 -21.78
C ASN A 158 -15.83 -6.28 -21.51
N TRP A 159 -16.48 -7.06 -20.64
CA TRP A 159 -16.04 -8.40 -20.26
C TRP A 159 -16.64 -9.42 -21.23
N SER A 160 -15.79 -10.17 -21.92
CA SER A 160 -16.25 -11.29 -22.74
C SER A 160 -16.18 -12.62 -21.99
N ASP A 161 -17.03 -13.57 -22.36
CA ASP A 161 -16.98 -14.95 -21.85
C ASP A 161 -15.60 -15.60 -22.05
N LYS A 162 -14.91 -15.22 -23.13
CA LYS A 162 -13.55 -15.66 -23.40
C LYS A 162 -12.59 -15.17 -22.33
N ASN A 163 -12.59 -13.87 -22.00
CA ASN A 163 -11.72 -13.30 -20.97
C ASN A 163 -11.96 -13.94 -19.59
N ILE A 164 -13.23 -14.19 -19.26
CA ILE A 164 -13.63 -14.85 -18.01
C ILE A 164 -13.06 -16.28 -17.97
N LYS A 165 -13.31 -17.09 -19.00
CA LYS A 165 -12.81 -18.47 -19.10
C LYS A 165 -11.28 -18.54 -19.08
N ASP A 166 -10.61 -17.65 -19.81
CA ASP A 166 -9.15 -17.60 -19.88
C ASP A 166 -8.55 -17.30 -18.50
N LEU A 167 -9.12 -16.34 -17.76
CA LEU A 167 -8.66 -16.01 -16.42
C LEU A 167 -8.95 -17.13 -15.42
N ASP A 168 -10.16 -17.71 -15.44
CA ASP A 168 -10.53 -18.80 -14.53
C ASP A 168 -9.64 -20.04 -14.77
N SER A 169 -9.28 -20.32 -16.03
CA SER A 169 -8.30 -21.37 -16.39
C SER A 169 -6.92 -21.12 -15.76
N ILE A 170 -6.43 -19.87 -15.82
CA ILE A 170 -5.15 -19.49 -15.20
C ILE A 170 -5.21 -19.64 -13.67
N LEU A 171 -6.28 -19.15 -13.04
CA LEU A 171 -6.46 -19.23 -11.59
C LEU A 171 -6.58 -20.68 -11.11
N ASN A 172 -7.26 -21.55 -11.87
CA ASN A 172 -7.37 -22.97 -11.57
C ASN A 172 -6.03 -23.70 -11.67
N LYS A 173 -5.20 -23.37 -12.67
CA LYS A 173 -3.82 -23.89 -12.77
C LYS A 173 -2.98 -23.48 -11.56
N LEU A 174 -3.10 -22.23 -11.11
CA LEU A 174 -2.39 -21.75 -9.91
C LEU A 174 -2.84 -22.46 -8.63
N LYS A 175 -4.13 -22.78 -8.48
CA LYS A 175 -4.63 -23.58 -7.35
C LYS A 175 -4.09 -25.01 -7.34
N ALA A 176 -3.92 -25.62 -8.51
CA ALA A 176 -3.42 -26.99 -8.62
C ALA A 176 -1.94 -27.15 -8.23
N ILE A 177 -1.14 -26.08 -8.33
CA ILE A 177 0.29 -26.07 -7.96
C ILE A 177 0.50 -26.06 -6.44
N LYS A 178 -0.53 -25.72 -5.64
CA LYS A 178 -0.49 -25.68 -4.16
C LYS A 178 -0.73 -27.04 -3.47
N LYS A 179 -0.61 -28.16 -4.19
CA LYS A 179 -0.70 -29.51 -3.63
C LYS A 179 0.65 -30.22 -3.64
#